data_AF-A0A537REI7-F1
#
_entry.id   AF-A0A537REI7-F1
#
_cell.length_a   1.000
_cell.length_b   1.000
_cell.length_c   1.000
_cell.angle_alpha   90.00
_cell.angle_beta   90.00
_cell.angle_gamma   90.00
#
_symmetry.space_group_name_H-M   'P 1'
#
loop_
_entity.id
_entity.type
_entity.pdbx_description
1 polymer ?
#
loop_
_entity_poly.entity_id
_entity_poly.type
_entity_poly.pdbx_seq_one_letter_code
_entity_poly.pdbx_strand_id
1 'polypeptide(L)'
;TTELNLADFFRANNMKYEVIAFGSADETVKAYEAGRCDVFTTDVSQLYAEKLKLTNPNDHVILPEIISKEPLGPLVRHGDDQWFDVAKWTLYAMLNAEELGVSSRNVDEALKSNQPEIRRLLGVEGNFGEQLGLTKDWVVRIVRQVGNYGEVFERNVGTGSKLGISRGINRLWTKGGIQYAPPVR
;
A
#
# COMPACT_ATOMS: atom_id res chain seq x y z
N THR A 1 -13.68 4.73 -1.46
CA THR A 1 -14.64 4.26 -2.47
C THR A 1 -15.32 5.46 -3.11
N THR A 2 -15.83 5.32 -4.32
CA THR A 2 -16.47 6.40 -5.08
C THR A 2 -17.98 6.48 -4.77
N GLU A 3 -18.61 7.61 -5.11
CA GLU A 3 -20.07 7.76 -5.04
C GLU A 3 -20.79 6.71 -5.91
N LEU A 4 -20.20 6.35 -7.06
CA LEU A 4 -20.73 5.30 -7.93
C LEU A 4 -20.81 3.94 -7.22
N ASN A 5 -19.74 3.54 -6.52
CA ASN A 5 -19.70 2.27 -5.80
C ASN A 5 -20.73 2.23 -4.66
N LEU A 6 -20.91 3.35 -3.94
CA LEU A 6 -21.95 3.49 -2.92
C LEU A 6 -23.34 3.32 -3.53
N ALA A 7 -23.63 4.04 -4.62
CA ALA A 7 -24.92 4.00 -5.28
C ALA A 7 -25.26 2.59 -5.79
N ASP A 8 -24.28 1.89 -6.37
CA ASP A 8 -24.46 0.54 -6.86
C ASP A 8 -24.67 -0.48 -5.73
N PHE A 9 -23.95 -0.35 -4.61
CA PHE A 9 -24.16 -1.21 -3.44
C PHE A 9 -25.58 -1.06 -2.88
N PHE A 10 -26.05 0.16 -2.66
CA PHE A 10 -27.39 0.38 -2.11
C PHE A 10 -28.50 -0.06 -3.07
N ARG A 11 -28.34 0.20 -4.38
CA ARG A 11 -29.28 -0.26 -5.41
C ARG A 11 -29.35 -1.78 -5.45
N ALA A 12 -28.21 -2.47 -5.48
CA ALA A 12 -28.15 -3.93 -5.55
C ALA A 12 -28.78 -4.62 -4.32
N ASN A 13 -28.76 -3.94 -3.16
CA ASN A 13 -29.30 -4.47 -1.91
C ASN A 13 -30.70 -3.93 -1.55
N ASN A 14 -31.36 -3.19 -2.46
CA ASN A 14 -32.67 -2.56 -2.22
C ASN A 14 -32.71 -1.69 -0.96
N MET A 15 -31.61 -1.01 -0.65
CA MET A 15 -31.47 -0.13 0.51
C MET A 15 -31.73 1.32 0.12
N LYS A 16 -32.33 2.10 1.03
CA LYS A 16 -32.45 3.56 0.89
C LYS A 16 -31.19 4.23 1.45
N TYR A 17 -30.75 5.29 0.78
CA TYR A 17 -29.67 6.16 1.25
C TYR A 17 -29.90 7.58 0.77
N GLU A 18 -29.25 8.51 1.44
CA GLU A 18 -29.10 9.91 1.05
C GLU A 18 -27.61 10.24 1.06
N VAL A 19 -27.09 10.75 -0.06
CA VAL A 19 -25.68 11.17 -0.15
C VAL A 19 -25.57 12.61 0.31
N ILE A 20 -24.67 12.84 1.27
CA ILE A 20 -24.23 14.18 1.66
C ILE A 20 -22.78 14.31 1.23
N ALA A 21 -22.54 15.01 0.13
CA ALA A 21 -21.21 15.22 -0.43
C ALA A 21 -20.54 16.47 0.15
N PHE A 22 -19.22 16.41 0.33
CA PHE A 22 -18.38 17.51 0.82
C PHE A 22 -17.16 17.69 -0.09
N GLY A 23 -16.53 18.88 -0.04
CA GLY A 23 -15.40 19.22 -0.92
C GLY A 23 -14.07 18.64 -0.47
N SER A 24 -13.95 18.21 0.80
CA SER A 24 -12.73 17.65 1.36
C SER A 24 -12.98 16.60 2.44
N ALA A 25 -12.00 15.73 2.69
CA ALA A 25 -12.07 14.74 3.76
C ALA A 25 -12.26 15.37 5.14
N ASP A 26 -11.60 16.49 5.42
CA ASP A 26 -11.71 17.18 6.71
C ASP A 26 -13.11 17.78 6.95
N GLU A 27 -13.78 18.26 5.90
CA GLU A 27 -15.18 18.68 5.97
C GLU A 27 -16.10 17.48 6.23
N THR A 28 -15.89 16.37 5.53
CA THR A 28 -16.69 15.15 5.72
C THR A 28 -16.56 14.61 7.15
N VAL A 29 -15.35 14.57 7.71
CA VAL A 29 -15.09 14.11 9.08
C VAL A 29 -15.82 14.98 10.09
N LYS A 30 -15.73 16.31 9.97
CA LYS A 30 -16.44 17.24 10.88
C LYS A 30 -17.96 17.09 10.79
N ALA A 31 -18.50 16.89 9.59
CA ALA A 31 -19.93 16.70 9.41
C ALA A 31 -20.42 15.38 10.01
N TYR A 32 -19.66 14.30 9.81
CA TYR A 32 -19.91 13.00 10.44
C TYR A 32 -19.85 13.10 11.97
N GLU A 33 -18.81 13.73 12.52
CA GLU A 33 -18.64 13.92 13.96
C GLU A 33 -19.74 14.79 14.59
N ALA A 34 -20.22 15.79 13.85
CA ALA A 34 -21.35 16.63 14.27
C ALA A 34 -22.72 15.95 14.16
N GLY A 35 -22.77 14.68 13.75
CA GLY A 35 -24.01 13.92 13.61
C GLY A 35 -24.88 14.33 12.41
N ARG A 36 -24.30 15.01 11.41
CA ARG A 36 -25.02 15.36 10.17
C ARG A 36 -25.18 14.16 9.24
N CYS A 37 -24.34 13.13 9.41
CA CYS A 37 -24.35 11.90 8.62
C CYS A 37 -24.34 10.71 9.57
N ASP A 38 -25.12 9.67 9.27
CA ASP A 38 -25.12 8.42 10.07
C ASP A 38 -23.91 7.54 9.79
N VAL A 39 -23.40 7.58 8.54
CA VAL A 39 -22.32 6.70 8.06
C VAL A 39 -21.32 7.51 7.22
N PHE A 40 -20.04 7.19 7.37
CA PHE A 40 -18.94 7.69 6.54
C PHE A 40 -18.45 6.55 5.64
N THR A 41 -18.25 6.82 4.35
CA THR A 41 -17.69 5.82 3.42
C THR A 41 -16.45 6.34 2.69
N THR A 42 -15.39 5.52 2.65
CA THR A 42 -14.21 5.68 1.80
C THR A 42 -13.46 4.33 1.76
N ASP A 43 -12.21 4.30 1.27
CA ASP A 43 -11.36 3.10 1.31
C ASP A 43 -11.09 2.69 2.76
N VAL A 44 -11.04 1.38 3.04
CA VAL A 44 -10.86 0.90 4.42
C VAL A 44 -9.62 1.48 5.09
N SER A 45 -8.49 1.55 4.39
CA SER A 45 -7.26 2.15 4.92
C SER A 45 -7.44 3.63 5.30
N GLN A 46 -8.20 4.38 4.51
CA GLN A 46 -8.53 5.77 4.82
C GLN A 46 -9.53 5.87 5.99
N LEU A 47 -10.49 4.95 6.12
CA LEU A 47 -11.38 4.92 7.28
C LEU A 47 -10.59 4.81 8.60
N TYR A 48 -9.53 3.99 8.65
CA TYR A 48 -8.65 3.94 9.82
C TYR A 48 -7.96 5.29 10.09
N ALA A 49 -7.55 6.01 9.05
CA ALA A 49 -6.90 7.31 9.19
C ALA A 49 -7.86 8.42 9.63
N GLU A 50 -9.03 8.50 9.01
CA GLU A 50 -10.06 9.48 9.35
C GLU A 50 -10.63 9.23 10.75
N LYS A 51 -10.78 7.96 11.15
CA LYS A 51 -11.19 7.58 12.51
C LYS A 51 -10.26 8.15 13.59
N LEU A 52 -8.95 8.26 13.33
CA LEU A 52 -8.00 8.85 14.27
C LEU A 52 -8.12 10.37 14.43
N LYS A 53 -8.83 11.06 13.52
CA LYS A 53 -9.07 12.50 13.60
C LYS A 53 -10.29 12.86 14.47
N LEU A 54 -11.13 11.88 14.79
CA LEU A 54 -12.33 12.07 15.61
C LEU A 54 -11.94 12.30 17.08
N THR A 55 -12.78 13.02 17.80
CA THR A 55 -12.59 13.37 19.22
C THR A 55 -12.52 12.12 20.08
N ASN A 56 -13.40 11.15 19.83
CA ASN A 56 -13.43 9.85 20.52
C ASN A 56 -13.35 8.70 19.51
N PRO A 57 -12.16 8.37 18.97
CA PRO A 57 -12.04 7.35 17.93
C PRO A 57 -12.65 6.00 18.30
N ASN A 58 -12.62 5.62 19.58
CA ASN A 58 -13.12 4.32 20.05
C ASN A 58 -14.65 4.17 19.94
N ASP A 59 -15.39 5.26 19.80
CA ASP A 59 -16.86 5.24 19.65
C ASP A 59 -17.30 4.87 18.22
N HIS A 60 -16.34 4.76 17.29
CA HIS A 60 -16.61 4.53 15.87
C HIS A 60 -16.14 3.16 15.41
N VAL A 61 -17.00 2.44 14.67
CA VAL A 61 -16.72 1.10 14.16
C VAL A 61 -16.65 1.12 12.64
N ILE A 62 -15.62 0.47 12.09
CA ILE A 62 -15.54 0.18 10.65
C ILE A 62 -16.31 -1.13 10.44
N LEU A 63 -17.38 -1.07 9.62
CA LEU A 63 -18.20 -2.24 9.30
C LEU A 63 -17.43 -3.28 8.47
N PRO A 64 -17.79 -4.57 8.55
CA PRO A 64 -17.04 -5.65 7.90
C PRO A 64 -17.23 -5.71 6.38
N GLU A 65 -18.27 -5.08 5.82
CA GLU A 65 -18.59 -5.13 4.40
C GLU A 65 -17.54 -4.40 3.55
N ILE A 66 -16.97 -5.10 2.58
CA ILE A 66 -16.11 -4.54 1.53
C ILE A 66 -16.93 -4.46 0.24
N ILE A 67 -17.30 -3.26 -0.16
CA ILE A 67 -18.27 -3.04 -1.25
C ILE A 67 -17.61 -2.75 -2.62
N SER A 68 -16.29 -2.51 -2.66
CA SER A 68 -15.54 -2.25 -3.88
C SER A 68 -14.10 -2.76 -3.83
N LYS A 69 -13.44 -2.83 -5.00
CA LYS A 69 -12.02 -3.19 -5.14
C LYS A 69 -11.21 -1.94 -5.47
N GLU A 70 -10.30 -1.55 -4.57
CA GLU A 70 -9.53 -0.30 -4.68
C GLU A 70 -8.01 -0.59 -4.60
N PRO A 71 -7.39 -1.13 -5.68
CA PRO A 71 -5.97 -1.49 -5.67
C PRO A 71 -5.08 -0.25 -5.81
N LEU A 72 -4.62 0.27 -4.68
CA LEU A 72 -3.71 1.42 -4.64
C LEU A 72 -2.30 1.00 -5.07
N GLY A 73 -1.76 1.66 -6.09
CA GLY A 73 -0.42 1.40 -6.60
C GLY A 73 0.18 2.62 -7.29
N PRO A 74 1.43 2.53 -7.76
CA PRO A 74 2.07 3.62 -8.49
C PRO A 74 1.28 3.95 -9.76
N LEU A 75 0.94 5.22 -9.93
CA LEU A 75 0.26 5.74 -11.12
C LEU A 75 1.13 6.85 -11.74
N VAL A 76 1.35 6.77 -13.05
CA VAL A 76 2.13 7.73 -13.81
C VAL A 76 1.39 8.13 -15.08
N ARG A 77 1.84 9.17 -15.77
CA ARG A 77 1.27 9.57 -17.07
C ARG A 77 1.58 8.51 -18.13
N HIS A 78 0.67 8.33 -19.08
CA HIS A 78 0.92 7.51 -20.27
C HIS A 78 1.99 8.12 -21.18
N GLY A 79 2.64 7.26 -21.97
CA GLY A 79 3.64 7.67 -22.96
C GLY A 79 5.06 7.84 -22.42
N ASP A 80 5.29 7.51 -21.15
CA ASP A 80 6.61 7.51 -20.51
C ASP A 80 6.89 6.12 -19.90
N ASP A 81 7.26 5.18 -20.77
CA ASP A 81 7.43 3.78 -20.41
C ASP A 81 8.61 3.58 -19.44
N GLN A 82 9.68 4.35 -19.61
CA GLN A 82 10.84 4.28 -18.71
C GLN A 82 10.45 4.71 -17.29
N TRP A 83 9.71 5.81 -17.15
CA TRP A 83 9.25 6.26 -15.83
C TRP A 83 8.25 5.28 -15.21
N PHE A 84 7.36 4.70 -16.03
CA PHE A 84 6.47 3.64 -15.58
C PHE A 84 7.25 2.42 -15.07
N ASP A 85 8.28 1.99 -15.79
CA ASP A 85 9.14 0.88 -15.38
C ASP A 85 9.86 1.19 -14.06
N VAL A 86 10.43 2.38 -13.88
CA VAL A 86 11.06 2.79 -12.62
C VAL A 86 10.06 2.74 -11.45
N ALA A 87 8.86 3.31 -11.62
CA ALA A 87 7.85 3.34 -10.56
C ALA A 87 7.35 1.93 -10.18
N LYS A 88 7.05 1.10 -11.18
CA LYS A 88 6.60 -0.29 -11.01
C LYS A 88 7.69 -1.15 -10.37
N TRP A 89 8.91 -1.09 -10.89
CA TRP A 89 10.01 -1.92 -10.39
C TRP A 89 10.48 -1.51 -9.00
N THR A 90 10.32 -0.25 -8.60
CA THR A 90 10.57 0.18 -7.21
C THR A 90 9.71 -0.60 -6.22
N LEU A 91 8.39 -0.73 -6.48
CA LEU A 91 7.50 -1.53 -5.64
C LEU A 91 7.89 -3.01 -5.67
N TYR A 92 8.18 -3.56 -6.85
CA TYR A 92 8.58 -4.97 -6.98
C TYR A 92 9.91 -5.29 -6.29
N ALA A 93 10.87 -4.37 -6.29
CA ALA A 93 12.11 -4.53 -5.55
C ALA A 93 11.87 -4.61 -4.05
N MET A 94 11.00 -3.76 -3.50
CA MET A 94 10.64 -3.77 -2.08
C MET A 94 9.93 -5.07 -1.67
N LEU A 95 9.10 -5.63 -2.55
CA LEU A 95 8.43 -6.93 -2.34
C LEU A 95 9.41 -8.10 -2.41
N ASN A 96 10.26 -8.17 -3.45
CA ASN A 96 11.30 -9.19 -3.55
C ASN A 96 12.28 -9.12 -2.37
N ALA A 97 12.63 -7.92 -1.90
CA ALA A 97 13.46 -7.76 -0.71
C ALA A 97 12.80 -8.33 0.54
N GLU A 98 11.51 -8.07 0.78
CA GLU A 98 10.77 -8.67 1.90
C GLU A 98 10.73 -10.20 1.77
N GLU A 99 10.43 -10.71 0.57
CA GLU A 99 10.32 -12.15 0.30
C GLU A 99 11.65 -12.89 0.53
N LEU A 100 12.78 -12.26 0.18
CA LEU A 100 14.13 -12.81 0.38
C LEU A 100 14.73 -12.48 1.76
N GLY A 101 13.99 -11.82 2.65
CA GLY A 101 14.47 -11.47 3.99
C GLY A 101 15.54 -10.37 4.02
N VAL A 102 15.65 -9.57 2.95
CA VAL A 102 16.51 -8.39 2.88
C VAL A 102 15.75 -7.18 3.44
N SER A 103 16.36 -6.47 4.37
CA SER A 103 15.79 -5.35 5.12
C SER A 103 16.78 -4.20 5.22
N SER A 104 16.29 -3.03 5.66
CA SER A 104 17.15 -1.87 5.95
C SER A 104 18.29 -2.19 6.94
N ARG A 105 18.10 -3.20 7.80
CA ARG A 105 19.06 -3.58 8.86
C ARG A 105 20.17 -4.53 8.40
N ASN A 106 19.94 -5.29 7.33
CA ASN A 106 20.87 -6.34 6.90
C ASN A 106 21.29 -6.23 5.43
N VAL A 107 20.85 -5.20 4.69
CA VAL A 107 21.16 -5.06 3.26
C VAL A 107 22.67 -5.06 2.96
N ASP A 108 23.49 -4.47 3.83
CA ASP A 108 24.95 -4.43 3.66
C ASP A 108 25.59 -5.81 3.86
N GLU A 109 25.05 -6.63 4.75
CA GLU A 109 25.50 -8.00 4.94
C GLU A 109 24.97 -8.92 3.82
N ALA A 110 23.75 -8.67 3.35
CA ALA A 110 23.13 -9.41 2.26
C ALA A 110 23.91 -9.28 0.94
N LEU A 111 24.69 -8.21 0.74
CA LEU A 111 25.62 -8.07 -0.38
C LEU A 111 26.68 -9.18 -0.45
N LYS A 112 26.98 -9.83 0.68
CA LYS A 112 27.93 -10.95 0.76
C LYS A 112 27.27 -12.32 0.58
N SER A 113 25.95 -12.35 0.38
CA SER A 113 25.19 -13.59 0.24
C SER A 113 25.66 -14.42 -0.97
N ASN A 114 25.71 -15.74 -0.79
CA ASN A 114 25.95 -16.68 -1.88
C ASN A 114 24.65 -17.12 -2.58
N GLN A 115 23.47 -16.68 -2.11
CA GLN A 115 22.20 -17.01 -2.75
C GLN A 115 22.05 -16.23 -4.08
N PRO A 116 21.89 -16.90 -5.23
CA PRO A 116 21.87 -16.23 -6.53
C PRO A 116 20.76 -15.17 -6.67
N GLU A 117 19.59 -15.40 -6.07
CA GLU A 117 18.46 -14.45 -6.15
C GLU A 117 18.76 -13.15 -5.40
N ILE A 118 19.36 -13.23 -4.21
CA ILE A 118 19.80 -12.05 -3.45
C ILE A 118 20.90 -11.31 -4.21
N ARG A 119 21.85 -12.03 -4.79
CA ARG A 119 22.95 -11.42 -5.57
C ARG A 119 22.44 -10.65 -6.79
N ARG A 120 21.47 -11.21 -7.53
CA ARG A 120 20.81 -10.51 -8.65
C ARG A 120 19.98 -9.33 -8.19
N LEU A 121 19.17 -9.51 -7.14
CA LEU A 121 18.34 -8.45 -6.57
C LEU A 121 19.18 -7.22 -6.17
N LEU A 122 20.32 -7.44 -5.51
CA LEU A 122 21.16 -6.38 -4.98
C LEU A 122 22.20 -5.84 -5.98
N GLY A 123 22.16 -6.31 -7.23
CA GLY A 123 23.07 -5.85 -8.28
C GLY A 123 24.52 -6.31 -8.13
N VAL A 124 24.78 -7.33 -7.30
CA VAL A 124 26.08 -8.03 -7.22
C VAL A 124 26.31 -8.88 -8.48
N GLU A 125 25.22 -9.36 -9.07
CA GLU A 125 25.20 -10.11 -10.33
C GLU A 125 24.16 -9.52 -11.29
N GLY A 126 24.48 -9.49 -12.59
CA GLY A 126 23.60 -8.94 -13.61
C GLY A 126 23.67 -7.41 -13.74
N ASN A 127 22.79 -6.86 -14.57
CA ASN A 127 22.73 -5.43 -14.90
C ASN A 127 21.30 -4.89 -15.02
N PHE A 128 20.33 -5.51 -14.32
CA PHE A 128 18.93 -5.14 -14.41
C PHE A 128 18.67 -3.64 -14.13
N GLY A 129 19.35 -3.08 -13.11
CA GLY A 129 19.26 -1.64 -12.81
C GLY A 129 19.69 -0.75 -13.97
N GLU A 130 20.75 -1.11 -14.70
CA GLU A 130 21.23 -0.35 -15.86
C GLU A 130 20.25 -0.41 -17.03
N GLN A 131 19.55 -1.55 -17.20
CA GLN A 131 18.47 -1.68 -18.20
C GLN A 131 17.26 -0.78 -17.87
N LEU A 132 17.04 -0.46 -16.60
CA LEU A 132 16.06 0.54 -16.16
C LEU A 132 16.58 2.00 -16.27
N GLY A 133 17.84 2.20 -16.64
CA GLY A 133 18.50 3.51 -16.62
C GLY A 133 18.94 3.99 -15.23
N LEU A 134 19.08 3.06 -14.27
CA LEU A 134 19.54 3.30 -12.90
C LEU A 134 20.93 2.68 -12.68
N THR A 135 21.52 2.90 -11.51
CA THR A 135 22.74 2.21 -11.10
C THR A 135 22.46 0.74 -10.74
N LYS A 136 23.46 -0.14 -10.83
CA LYS A 136 23.30 -1.57 -10.49
C LYS A 136 22.79 -1.78 -9.07
N ASP A 137 23.19 -0.93 -8.13
CA ASP A 137 22.83 -0.99 -6.71
C ASP A 137 21.46 -0.36 -6.38
N TRP A 138 20.59 -0.10 -7.38
CA TRP A 138 19.31 0.61 -7.18
C TRP A 138 18.43 0.02 -6.05
N VAL A 139 18.34 -1.32 -5.93
CA VAL A 139 17.58 -1.96 -4.84
C VAL A 139 18.23 -1.74 -3.48
N VAL A 140 19.57 -1.80 -3.41
CA VAL A 140 20.31 -1.53 -2.17
C VAL A 140 19.98 -0.12 -1.68
N ARG A 141 19.94 0.86 -2.59
CA ARG A 141 19.59 2.25 -2.27
C ARG A 141 18.16 2.38 -1.76
N ILE A 142 17.19 1.71 -2.39
CA ILE A 142 15.79 1.69 -1.95
C ILE A 142 15.70 1.10 -0.53
N VAL A 143 16.19 -0.13 -0.34
CA VAL A 143 16.06 -0.86 0.93
C VAL A 143 16.82 -0.15 2.05
N ARG A 144 18.00 0.42 1.78
CA ARG A 144 18.74 1.19 2.78
C ARG A 144 17.99 2.46 3.20
N GLN A 145 17.37 3.16 2.25
CA GLN A 145 16.71 4.44 2.52
C GLN A 145 15.35 4.26 3.20
N VAL A 146 14.51 3.34 2.71
CA VAL A 146 13.13 3.20 3.17
C VAL A 146 12.78 1.83 3.72
N GLY A 147 13.63 0.82 3.58
CA GLY A 147 13.33 -0.56 3.93
C GLY A 147 12.57 -1.32 2.84
N ASN A 148 12.33 -2.60 3.08
CA ASN A 148 11.48 -3.43 2.24
C ASN A 148 9.98 -3.12 2.43
N TYR A 149 9.11 -3.78 1.68
CA TYR A 149 7.66 -3.53 1.73
C TYR A 149 7.07 -3.71 3.14
N GLY A 150 7.42 -4.80 3.81
CA GLY A 150 6.96 -5.09 5.17
C GLY A 150 7.40 -4.02 6.18
N GLU A 151 8.63 -3.53 6.11
CA GLU A 151 9.13 -2.44 6.97
C GLU A 151 8.35 -1.14 6.76
N VAL A 152 8.07 -0.79 5.50
CA VAL A 152 7.27 0.39 5.16
C VAL A 152 5.83 0.22 5.62
N PHE A 153 5.23 -0.95 5.42
CA PHE A 153 3.88 -1.23 5.88
C PHE A 153 3.78 -1.09 7.39
N GLU A 154 4.60 -1.82 8.15
CA GLU A 154 4.48 -1.89 9.61
C GLU A 154 4.67 -0.55 10.31
N ARG A 155 5.60 0.28 9.84
CA ARG A 155 5.84 1.58 10.50
C ARG A 155 4.76 2.63 10.21
N ASN A 156 4.12 2.55 9.04
CA ASN A 156 3.21 3.62 8.59
C ASN A 156 1.75 3.29 8.87
N VAL A 157 1.33 2.06 8.54
CA VAL A 157 -0.08 1.64 8.60
C VAL A 157 -0.29 0.38 9.41
N GLY A 158 0.75 -0.43 9.61
CA GLY A 158 0.64 -1.72 10.24
C GLY A 158 0.39 -1.68 11.73
N THR A 159 0.56 -2.83 12.36
CA THR A 159 0.30 -3.02 13.80
C THR A 159 1.25 -2.23 14.70
N GLY A 160 2.42 -1.86 14.17
CA GLY A 160 3.38 -0.96 14.82
C GLY A 160 3.04 0.54 14.70
N SER A 161 1.98 0.90 13.97
CA SER A 161 1.56 2.28 13.75
C SER A 161 0.31 2.64 14.58
N LYS A 162 -0.05 3.93 14.61
CA LYS A 162 -1.31 4.38 15.23
C LYS A 162 -2.56 3.84 14.52
N LEU A 163 -2.44 3.43 13.25
CA LEU A 163 -3.56 2.90 12.48
C LEU A 163 -3.87 1.45 12.85
N GLY A 164 -2.86 0.67 13.26
CA GLY A 164 -3.06 -0.69 13.73
C GLY A 164 -3.61 -1.67 12.67
N ILE A 165 -3.38 -1.42 11.39
CA ILE A 165 -3.99 -2.20 10.30
C ILE A 165 -3.23 -3.53 10.15
N SER A 166 -3.94 -4.65 10.23
CA SER A 166 -3.33 -5.96 9.92
C SER A 166 -2.98 -6.05 8.42
N ARG A 167 -1.92 -6.80 8.07
CA ARG A 167 -1.50 -6.96 6.66
C ARG A 167 -2.64 -7.42 5.73
N GLY A 168 -3.53 -8.30 6.20
CA GLY A 168 -4.67 -8.79 5.39
C GLY A 168 -4.24 -9.29 4.01
N ILE A 169 -4.91 -8.82 2.96
CA ILE A 169 -4.55 -9.14 1.57
C ILE A 169 -3.17 -8.59 1.16
N ASN A 170 -2.63 -7.58 1.85
CA ASN A 170 -1.31 -7.01 1.59
C ASN A 170 -0.14 -7.87 2.12
N ARG A 171 -0.40 -9.09 2.61
CA ARG A 171 0.68 -10.07 2.84
C ARG A 171 1.34 -10.46 1.52
N LEU A 172 2.59 -10.90 1.61
CA LEU A 172 3.26 -11.58 0.50
C LEU A 172 2.40 -12.75 0.00
N TRP A 173 2.50 -13.05 -1.28
CA TRP A 173 1.79 -14.16 -1.91
C TRP A 173 2.10 -15.51 -1.23
N THR A 174 3.37 -15.73 -0.83
CA THR A 174 3.81 -16.92 -0.07
C THR A 174 3.24 -16.98 1.36
N LYS A 175 2.60 -15.92 1.83
CA LYS A 175 1.99 -15.78 3.17
C LYS A 175 0.47 -15.56 3.07
N GLY A 176 -0.16 -16.01 1.99
CA GLY A 176 -1.61 -15.96 1.81
C GLY A 176 -2.17 -14.55 1.61
N GLY A 177 -1.39 -13.67 0.98
CA GLY A 177 -1.87 -12.39 0.45
C GLY A 177 -1.73 -12.32 -1.07
N ILE A 178 -1.83 -11.11 -1.63
CA ILE A 178 -1.80 -10.85 -3.07
C ILE A 178 -0.60 -10.01 -3.51
N GLN A 179 0.29 -9.64 -2.59
CA GLN A 179 1.50 -8.91 -2.94
C GLN A 179 2.51 -9.89 -3.58
N TYR A 180 2.58 -9.83 -4.91
CA TYR A 180 3.42 -10.67 -5.75
C TYR A 180 4.25 -9.77 -6.67
N ALA A 181 5.56 -10.00 -6.69
CA ALA A 181 6.46 -9.29 -7.60
C ALA A 181 7.07 -10.28 -8.60
N PRO A 182 7.17 -9.92 -9.89
CA PRO A 182 8.03 -10.62 -10.81
C PRO A 182 9.48 -10.68 -10.29
N PRO A 183 10.21 -11.77 -10.55
CA PRO A 183 11.60 -11.89 -10.14
C PRO A 183 12.49 -10.89 -10.88
N VAL A 184 13.49 -10.34 -10.19
CA VAL A 184 14.55 -9.51 -10.78
C VAL A 184 15.56 -10.42 -11.48
N ARG A 185 15.39 -10.63 -12.78
CA ARG A 185 16.24 -11.51 -13.62
C ARG A 185 16.15 -11.14 -15.09
#